data_AF-A0A5C4XG43-F1
#
_entry.id   AF-A0A5C4XG43-F1
#
_cell.length_a   1.000
_cell.length_b   1.000
_cell.length_c   1.000
_cell.angle_alpha   90.00
_cell.angle_beta   90.00
_cell.angle_gamma   90.00
#
_symmetry.space_group_name_H-M   'P 1'
#
loop_
_entity.id
_entity.type
_entity.pdbx_description
1 polymer ?
#
loop_
_entity_poly.entity_id
_entity_poly.type
_entity_poly.pdbx_seq_one_letter_code
_entity_poly.pdbx_strand_id
1 'polypeptide(L)'
;MTGTRSISVVKTSYTRSVSQAKGSVRYMEHRHDDQGERQHRPLFDRDGELSRQEAYERLDRAAEAEGKTYFYRVVLNPGEGHADLDEQRRQAWTAEVMARIEAQGNQVRDWVAVSHTDQGQHDHIHVVAATSRTLQKDELADLRTFSREAYGHQQEQQRELGLYQEHDGSVQELARLHQHERSYDEDREYQRQQQRERSYGYER
;
A
#
# COMPACT_ATOMS: atom_id res chain seq x y z
N MET A 1 -7.73 21.15 -21.73
CA MET A 1 -7.21 21.01 -20.36
C MET A 1 -8.12 20.07 -19.58
N THR A 2 -7.95 18.78 -19.78
CA THR A 2 -8.68 17.72 -19.06
C THR A 2 -7.72 17.17 -18.01
N GLY A 3 -7.76 17.76 -16.82
CA GLY A 3 -7.04 17.23 -15.68
C GLY A 3 -7.70 15.94 -15.23
N THR A 4 -7.13 14.79 -15.64
CA THR A 4 -7.46 13.49 -15.06
C THR A 4 -7.08 13.58 -13.59
N ARG A 5 -8.10 13.61 -12.72
CA ARG A 5 -7.89 13.66 -11.29
C ARG A 5 -7.32 12.31 -10.87
N SER A 6 -6.00 12.23 -10.71
CA SER A 6 -5.36 11.18 -9.94
C SER A 6 -5.93 11.27 -8.51
N ILE A 7 -6.90 10.43 -8.20
CA ILE A 7 -7.40 10.30 -6.84
C ILE A 7 -6.46 9.30 -6.17
N SER A 8 -5.32 9.80 -5.68
CA SER A 8 -4.53 8.94 -4.82
C SER A 8 -5.33 8.62 -3.57
N VAL A 9 -5.57 7.33 -3.33
CA VAL A 9 -6.29 6.83 -2.17
C VAL A 9 -5.28 6.19 -1.23
N VAL A 10 -5.24 6.70 0.01
CA VAL A 10 -4.54 6.06 1.13
C VAL A 10 -5.58 5.37 2.01
N LYS A 11 -5.62 4.03 1.96
CA LYS A 11 -6.38 3.19 2.89
C LYS A 11 -5.44 2.63 3.94
N THR A 12 -5.87 2.68 5.21
CA THR A 12 -5.02 2.25 6.33
C THR A 12 -5.78 1.35 7.29
N SER A 13 -5.15 0.27 7.71
CA SER A 13 -5.51 -0.47 8.93
C SER A 13 -4.24 -0.81 9.69
N TYR A 14 -4.30 -1.12 10.99
CA TYR A 14 -3.10 -1.51 11.72
C TYR A 14 -3.31 -2.77 12.57
N THR A 15 -2.20 -3.40 12.91
CA THR A 15 -2.10 -4.44 13.93
C THR A 15 -0.93 -4.15 14.86
N ARG A 16 -0.96 -4.73 16.07
CA ARG A 16 0.18 -4.72 17.00
C ARG A 16 0.93 -6.06 17.00
N SER A 17 0.52 -7.01 16.15
CA SER A 17 1.14 -8.33 16.02
C SER A 17 2.09 -8.36 14.83
N VAL A 18 3.38 -8.57 15.10
CA VAL A 18 4.40 -8.76 14.05
C VAL A 18 4.07 -9.96 13.17
N SER A 19 3.54 -11.05 13.73
CA SER A 19 3.13 -12.23 12.97
C SER A 19 2.02 -11.94 11.96
N GLN A 20 1.06 -11.07 12.33
CA GLN A 20 0.02 -10.62 11.38
C GLN A 20 0.58 -9.67 10.31
N ALA A 21 1.55 -8.83 10.67
CA ALA A 21 2.25 -7.97 9.71
C ALA A 21 3.03 -8.79 8.67
N LYS A 22 3.83 -9.78 9.11
CA LYS A 22 4.49 -10.76 8.23
C LYS A 22 3.52 -11.55 7.37
N GLY A 23 2.37 -11.95 7.94
CA GLY A 23 1.29 -12.59 7.19
C GLY A 23 0.76 -11.71 6.06
N SER A 24 0.73 -10.39 6.26
CA SER A 24 0.35 -9.41 5.24
C SER A 24 1.42 -9.31 4.16
N VAL A 25 2.70 -9.22 4.51
CA VAL A 25 3.83 -9.27 3.54
C VAL A 25 3.74 -10.51 2.65
N ARG A 26 3.59 -11.70 3.24
CA ARG A 26 3.44 -12.95 2.48
C ARG A 26 2.23 -12.94 1.55
N TYR A 27 1.11 -12.41 2.02
CA TYR A 27 -0.11 -12.34 1.22
C TYR A 27 0.07 -11.41 0.03
N MET A 28 0.69 -10.25 0.25
CA MET A 28 0.91 -9.24 -0.79
C MET A 28 1.96 -9.71 -1.81
N GLU A 29 3.01 -10.41 -1.38
CA GLU A 29 4.01 -11.02 -2.28
C GLU A 29 3.38 -12.07 -3.22
N HIS A 30 2.60 -12.99 -2.66
CA HIS A 30 2.11 -14.18 -3.37
C HIS A 30 0.66 -14.11 -3.86
N ARG A 31 0.04 -12.91 -3.85
CA ARG A 31 -1.34 -12.78 -4.30
C ARG A 31 -1.44 -13.29 -5.75
N HIS A 32 -2.36 -14.22 -5.99
CA HIS A 32 -2.60 -14.71 -7.33
C HIS A 32 -2.97 -13.54 -8.25
N ASP A 33 -2.49 -13.55 -9.48
CA ASP A 33 -2.97 -12.63 -10.51
C ASP A 33 -4.40 -12.98 -10.96
N ASP A 34 -4.93 -12.20 -11.90
CA ASP A 34 -6.27 -12.42 -12.46
C ASP A 34 -6.42 -13.77 -13.19
N GLN A 35 -5.31 -14.43 -13.53
CA GLN A 35 -5.28 -15.75 -14.16
C GLN A 35 -5.16 -16.89 -13.13
N GLY A 36 -5.04 -16.57 -11.84
CA GLY A 36 -4.86 -17.55 -10.78
C GLY A 36 -3.42 -18.05 -10.64
N GLU A 37 -2.44 -17.43 -11.29
CA GLU A 37 -1.03 -17.81 -11.16
C GLU A 37 -0.35 -17.10 -9.98
N ARG A 38 0.52 -17.81 -9.27
CA ARG A 38 1.32 -17.21 -8.20
C ARG A 38 2.41 -16.35 -8.82
N GLN A 39 2.24 -15.04 -8.74
CA GLN A 39 3.29 -14.10 -9.10
C GLN A 39 4.25 -13.93 -7.93
N HIS A 40 5.56 -13.88 -8.23
CA HIS A 40 6.58 -13.48 -7.27
C HIS A 40 6.91 -12.00 -7.53
N ARG A 41 6.28 -11.11 -6.77
CA ARG A 41 6.50 -9.67 -6.89
C ARG A 41 7.64 -9.25 -5.96
N PRO A 42 8.65 -8.49 -6.45
CA PRO A 42 9.75 -8.06 -5.62
C PRO A 42 9.22 -7.17 -4.49
N LEU A 43 9.68 -7.44 -3.27
CA LEU A 43 9.47 -6.53 -2.16
C LEU A 43 10.50 -5.40 -2.28
N PHE A 44 10.15 -4.21 -1.82
CA PHE A 44 11.07 -3.09 -1.77
C PHE A 44 10.87 -2.22 -0.53
N ASP A 45 11.89 -1.42 -0.22
CA ASP A 45 11.86 -0.40 0.82
C ASP A 45 12.58 0.88 0.35
N ARG A 46 13.09 1.68 1.30
CA ARG A 46 13.82 2.92 1.02
C ARG A 46 15.18 2.70 0.32
N ASP A 47 15.77 1.52 0.48
CA ASP A 47 17.10 1.15 0.01
C ASP A 47 17.04 0.33 -1.30
N GLY A 48 15.85 -0.10 -1.73
CA GLY A 48 15.62 -0.85 -2.96
C GLY A 48 14.94 -2.18 -2.71
N GLU A 49 15.22 -3.16 -3.57
CA GLU A 49 14.64 -4.50 -3.47
C GLU A 49 15.13 -5.28 -2.25
N LEU A 50 14.27 -6.13 -1.72
CA LEU A 50 14.56 -6.97 -0.56
C LEU A 50 13.91 -8.35 -0.70
N SER A 51 14.56 -9.36 -0.12
CA SER A 51 13.97 -10.69 0.02
C SER A 51 12.92 -10.71 1.13
N ARG A 52 11.98 -11.67 1.07
CA ARG A 52 11.02 -11.87 2.16
C ARG A 52 11.68 -12.11 3.51
N GLN A 53 12.82 -12.81 3.53
CA GLN A 53 13.52 -13.07 4.78
C GLN A 53 14.02 -11.77 5.41
N GLU A 54 14.63 -10.89 4.61
CA GLU A 54 15.05 -9.55 5.06
C GLU A 54 13.84 -8.71 5.51
N ALA A 55 12.72 -8.76 4.78
CA ALA A 55 11.47 -8.12 5.19
C ALA A 55 11.04 -8.55 6.60
N TYR A 56 11.11 -9.85 6.86
CA TYR A 56 10.69 -10.42 8.14
C TYR A 56 11.60 -10.02 9.29
N GLU A 57 12.92 -10.03 9.06
CA GLU A 57 13.91 -9.62 10.06
C GLU A 57 13.80 -8.14 10.40
N ARG A 58 13.55 -7.30 9.39
CA ARG A 58 13.27 -5.86 9.58
C ARG A 58 12.02 -5.64 10.44
N LEU A 59 10.93 -6.34 10.16
CA LEU A 59 9.70 -6.25 10.96
C LEU A 59 9.88 -6.77 12.40
N ASP A 60 10.67 -7.82 12.62
CA ASP A 60 11.01 -8.30 13.96
C ASP A 60 11.80 -7.24 14.74
N ARG A 61 12.85 -6.67 14.12
CA ARG A 61 13.66 -5.61 14.72
C ARG A 61 12.82 -4.39 15.10
N ALA A 62 11.88 -4.01 14.24
CA ALA A 62 10.94 -2.92 14.52
C ALA A 62 9.97 -3.25 15.67
N ALA A 63 9.65 -4.53 15.88
CA ALA A 63 8.84 -5.00 17.01
C ALA A 63 9.61 -4.98 18.34
N GLU A 64 10.91 -5.25 18.29
CA GLU A 64 11.81 -5.27 19.45
C GLU A 64 12.26 -3.87 19.90
N ALA A 65 12.18 -2.87 19.02
CA ALA A 65 12.53 -1.49 19.33
C ALA A 65 11.70 -0.93 20.51
N GLU A 66 12.34 -0.13 21.37
CA GLU A 66 11.76 0.41 22.59
C GLU A 66 10.41 1.11 22.36
N GLY A 67 9.43 0.85 23.23
CA GLY A 67 8.08 1.42 23.11
C GLY A 67 7.10 0.56 22.31
N LYS A 68 5.94 1.13 21.96
CA LYS A 68 4.90 0.40 21.22
C LYS A 68 5.17 0.48 19.71
N THR A 69 4.91 -0.63 19.01
CA THR A 69 4.92 -0.67 17.54
C THR A 69 3.51 -0.91 17.00
N TYR A 70 3.15 -0.15 15.97
CA TYR A 70 1.92 -0.28 15.21
C TYR A 70 2.26 -0.54 13.75
N PHE A 71 1.92 -1.73 13.26
CA PHE A 71 2.13 -2.14 11.88
C PHE A 71 0.94 -1.73 11.04
N TYR A 72 1.08 -0.62 10.32
CA TYR A 72 0.08 -0.11 9.39
C TYR A 72 0.18 -0.82 8.05
N ARG A 73 -0.92 -1.40 7.59
CA ARG A 73 -1.14 -1.76 6.20
C ARG A 73 -1.66 -0.52 5.48
N VAL A 74 -0.84 0.06 4.62
CA VAL A 74 -1.16 1.21 3.79
C VAL A 74 -1.31 0.72 2.36
N VAL A 75 -2.37 1.14 1.68
CA VAL A 75 -2.52 0.95 0.22
C VAL A 75 -2.40 2.31 -0.41
N LEU A 76 -1.43 2.47 -1.31
CA LEU A 76 -1.25 3.65 -2.15
C LEU A 76 -1.79 3.32 -3.53
N ASN A 77 -2.84 4.00 -3.94
CA ASN A 77 -3.40 3.86 -5.28
C ASN A 77 -3.06 5.14 -6.07
N PRO A 78 -2.60 5.05 -7.34
CA PRO A 78 -2.23 6.18 -8.19
C PRO A 78 -3.44 6.88 -8.83
N GLY A 79 -4.65 6.30 -8.68
CA GLY A 79 -5.87 6.71 -9.35
C GLY A 79 -6.44 5.58 -10.20
N GLU A 80 -7.39 5.96 -11.04
CA GLU A 80 -8.01 5.09 -12.05
C GLU A 80 -7.00 4.66 -13.12
N GLY A 81 -7.14 3.43 -13.63
CA GLY A 81 -6.23 2.83 -14.62
C GLY A 81 -4.89 2.28 -14.10
N HIS A 82 -3.93 2.14 -15.01
CA HIS A 82 -2.59 1.66 -14.72
C HIS A 82 -1.71 2.76 -14.12
N ALA A 83 -0.70 2.36 -13.36
CA ALA A 83 0.30 3.28 -12.84
C ALA A 83 1.10 3.78 -14.02
N ASP A 84 0.82 5.04 -14.30
CA ASP A 84 1.52 5.87 -15.24
C ASP A 84 3.01 6.02 -14.85
N LEU A 85 3.39 5.84 -13.58
CA LEU A 85 4.78 5.87 -13.13
C LEU A 85 5.54 4.58 -13.44
N ASP A 86 6.81 4.66 -13.82
CA ASP A 86 7.71 3.50 -13.83
C ASP A 86 7.98 2.96 -12.41
N GLU A 87 8.64 1.79 -12.31
CA GLU A 87 8.91 1.17 -11.00
C GLU A 87 9.76 2.04 -10.08
N GLN A 88 10.80 2.70 -10.61
CA GLN A 88 11.67 3.57 -9.80
C GLN A 88 10.88 4.74 -9.22
N ARG A 89 9.98 5.33 -10.01
CA ARG A 89 9.12 6.44 -9.62
C ARG A 89 8.05 6.03 -8.62
N ARG A 90 7.50 4.82 -8.74
CA ARG A 90 6.61 4.22 -7.73
C ARG A 90 7.31 4.01 -6.39
N GLN A 91 8.55 3.52 -6.41
CA GLN A 91 9.36 3.36 -5.19
C GLN A 91 9.67 4.72 -4.55
N ALA A 92 10.08 5.72 -5.34
CA ALA A 92 10.32 7.07 -4.86
C ALA A 92 9.07 7.70 -4.24
N TRP A 93 7.93 7.59 -4.92
CA TRP A 93 6.64 8.04 -4.40
C TRP A 93 6.29 7.38 -3.06
N THR A 94 6.46 6.06 -2.94
CA THR A 94 6.23 5.33 -1.69
C THR A 94 7.12 5.84 -0.57
N ALA A 95 8.40 6.07 -0.85
CA ALA A 95 9.36 6.59 0.11
C ALA A 95 8.98 8.00 0.60
N GLU A 96 8.53 8.89 -0.30
CA GLU A 96 8.05 10.22 0.07
C GLU A 96 6.82 10.16 0.99
N VAL A 97 5.88 9.26 0.72
CA VAL A 97 4.70 9.08 1.58
C VAL A 97 5.11 8.56 2.96
N MET A 98 6.10 7.67 3.04
CA MET A 98 6.63 7.20 4.34
C MET A 98 7.37 8.31 5.09
N ALA A 99 8.17 9.12 4.38
CA ALA A 99 8.84 10.29 4.95
C ALA A 99 7.83 11.34 5.47
N ARG A 100 6.66 11.47 4.82
CA ARG A 100 5.60 12.36 5.31
C ARG A 100 5.07 11.93 6.67
N ILE A 101 4.94 10.62 6.94
CA ILE A 101 4.56 10.10 8.26
C ILE A 101 5.59 10.51 9.31
N GLU A 102 6.89 10.42 8.99
CA GLU A 102 7.97 10.87 9.88
C GLU A 102 7.90 12.38 10.14
N ALA A 103 7.64 13.19 9.10
CA ALA A 103 7.48 14.63 9.19
C ALA A 103 6.26 15.07 10.03
N GLN A 104 5.25 14.20 10.20
CA GLN A 104 4.13 14.38 11.14
C GLN A 104 4.53 14.05 12.59
N GLY A 105 5.80 13.73 12.86
CA GLY A 105 6.31 13.36 14.19
C GLY A 105 5.92 11.94 14.61
N ASN A 106 5.56 11.07 13.67
CA ASN A 106 5.36 9.65 13.92
C ASN A 106 6.56 8.87 13.35
N GLN A 107 7.40 8.33 14.23
CA GLN A 107 8.60 7.62 13.81
C GLN A 107 8.22 6.35 13.02
N VAL A 108 8.71 6.25 11.78
CA VAL A 108 8.62 5.04 10.95
C VAL A 108 9.89 4.23 11.17
N ARG A 109 9.80 3.18 11.99
CA ARG A 109 10.93 2.33 12.36
C ARG A 109 11.44 1.52 11.18
N ASP A 110 10.51 1.03 10.37
CA ASP A 110 10.78 0.28 9.15
C ASP A 110 9.51 0.25 8.27
N TRP A 111 9.66 -0.06 6.99
CA TRP A 111 8.54 -0.34 6.10
C TRP A 111 8.95 -1.24 4.95
N VAL A 112 8.01 -2.05 4.47
CA VAL A 112 8.17 -2.93 3.32
C VAL A 112 6.99 -2.75 2.39
N ALA A 113 7.23 -2.71 1.09
CA ALA A 113 6.22 -2.50 0.08
C ALA A 113 6.29 -3.50 -1.08
N VAL A 114 5.22 -3.55 -1.87
CA VAL A 114 5.15 -4.29 -3.12
C VAL A 114 4.19 -3.61 -4.09
N SER A 115 4.61 -3.48 -5.35
CA SER A 115 3.80 -2.96 -6.45
C SER A 115 2.94 -4.07 -7.06
N HIS A 116 1.64 -3.87 -7.13
CA HIS A 116 0.69 -4.73 -7.84
C HIS A 116 0.22 -3.97 -9.08
N THR A 117 0.83 -4.26 -10.23
CA THR A 117 0.55 -3.63 -11.54
C THR A 117 -0.03 -4.61 -12.56
N ASP A 118 -0.33 -5.82 -12.11
CA ASP A 118 -0.70 -7.00 -12.90
C ASP A 118 -2.12 -7.50 -12.57
N GLN A 119 -2.86 -6.76 -11.74
CA GLN A 119 -4.25 -7.01 -11.40
C GLN A 119 -5.13 -6.05 -12.21
N GLY A 120 -5.83 -6.60 -13.18
CA GLY A 120 -6.22 -6.03 -14.46
C GLY A 120 -7.26 -4.91 -14.45
N GLN A 121 -7.39 -4.11 -13.39
CA GLN A 121 -8.07 -2.81 -13.50
C GLN A 121 -7.40 -1.66 -12.74
N HIS A 122 -6.58 -1.87 -11.70
CA HIS A 122 -5.93 -0.75 -10.98
C HIS A 122 -4.59 -1.13 -10.35
N ASP A 123 -3.56 -0.40 -10.74
CA ASP A 123 -2.25 -0.53 -10.11
C ASP A 123 -2.30 0.03 -8.69
N HIS A 124 -1.59 -0.59 -7.75
CA HIS A 124 -1.50 -0.10 -6.38
C HIS A 124 -0.26 -0.64 -5.69
N ILE A 125 0.17 0.07 -4.65
CA ILE A 125 1.29 -0.31 -3.82
C ILE A 125 0.76 -0.68 -2.45
N HIS A 126 1.04 -1.89 -2.03
CA HIS A 126 0.82 -2.33 -0.67
C HIS A 126 2.04 -2.04 0.17
N VAL A 127 1.86 -1.42 1.34
CA VAL A 127 2.94 -1.11 2.28
C VAL A 127 2.59 -1.63 3.67
N VAL A 128 3.55 -2.23 4.35
CA VAL A 128 3.49 -2.51 5.79
C VAL A 128 4.51 -1.60 6.47
N ALA A 129 4.04 -0.59 7.20
CA ALA A 129 4.88 0.38 7.91
C ALA A 129 4.81 0.19 9.43
N ALA A 130 5.95 0.07 10.09
CA ALA A 130 6.07 -0.04 11.53
C ALA A 130 6.24 1.36 12.16
N THR A 131 5.21 1.83 12.86
CA THR A 131 5.15 3.18 13.43
C THR A 131 5.18 3.15 14.96
N SER A 132 5.71 4.20 15.60
CA SER A 132 5.80 4.29 17.07
C SER A 132 4.48 4.62 17.76
N ARG A 133 3.51 5.18 17.02
CA ARG A 133 2.15 5.47 17.50
C ARG A 133 1.12 5.34 16.40
N THR A 134 -0.15 5.35 16.77
CA THR A 134 -1.24 5.43 15.80
C THR A 134 -1.25 6.78 15.08
N LEU A 135 -1.54 6.73 13.77
CA LEU A 135 -1.87 7.88 12.94
C LEU A 135 -3.23 8.47 13.37
N GLN A 136 -3.26 9.78 13.55
CA GLN A 136 -4.44 10.57 13.86
C GLN A 136 -5.26 10.84 12.59
N LYS A 137 -6.51 11.28 12.79
CA LYS A 137 -7.46 11.47 11.67
C LYS A 137 -7.02 12.56 10.69
N ASP A 138 -6.51 13.66 11.22
CA ASP A 138 -5.93 14.77 10.47
C ASP A 138 -4.64 14.36 9.75
N GLU A 139 -3.77 13.59 10.41
CA GLU A 139 -2.57 13.01 9.78
C GLU A 139 -2.92 12.10 8.59
N LEU A 140 -3.95 11.27 8.72
CA LEU A 140 -4.44 10.43 7.63
C LEU A 140 -5.07 11.24 6.49
N ALA A 141 -5.74 12.35 6.80
CA ALA A 141 -6.31 13.24 5.79
C ALA A 141 -5.20 13.97 5.02
N ASP A 142 -4.20 14.49 5.75
CA ASP A 142 -3.00 15.11 5.18
C ASP A 142 -2.22 14.11 4.32
N LEU A 143 -2.02 12.88 4.79
CA LEU A 143 -1.30 11.85 4.03
C LEU A 143 -1.97 11.53 2.69
N ARG A 144 -3.31 11.57 2.62
CA ARG A 144 -4.05 11.40 1.35
C ARG A 144 -3.82 12.55 0.38
N THR A 145 -3.85 13.79 0.88
CA THR A 145 -3.60 14.98 0.06
C THR A 145 -2.15 14.98 -0.43
N PHE A 146 -1.21 14.78 0.48
CA PHE A 146 0.22 14.72 0.16
C PHE A 146 0.53 13.60 -0.84
N SER A 147 0.01 12.39 -0.63
CA SER A 147 0.24 11.24 -1.54
C SER A 147 -0.21 11.56 -2.97
N ARG A 148 -1.30 12.31 -3.14
CA ARG A 148 -1.78 12.76 -4.45
C ARG A 148 -0.83 13.75 -5.10
N GLU A 149 -0.38 14.76 -4.34
CA GLU A 149 0.53 15.79 -4.83
C GLU A 149 1.89 15.18 -5.20
N ALA A 150 2.44 14.33 -4.33
CA ALA A 150 3.68 13.60 -4.55
C ALA A 150 3.62 12.73 -5.83
N TYR A 151 2.49 12.04 -6.05
CA TYR A 151 2.31 11.27 -7.29
C TYR A 151 2.37 12.16 -8.53
N GLY A 152 1.67 13.31 -8.50
CA GLY A 152 1.70 14.29 -9.59
C GLY A 152 3.11 14.83 -9.87
N HIS A 153 3.90 15.10 -8.82
CA HIS A 153 5.29 15.52 -8.97
C HIS A 153 6.17 14.42 -9.60
N GLN A 154 5.98 13.17 -9.20
CA GLN A 154 6.71 12.05 -9.82
C GLN A 154 6.34 11.89 -11.30
N GLN A 155 5.07 12.10 -11.65
CA GLN A 155 4.62 12.06 -13.04
C GLN A 155 5.25 13.18 -13.87
N GLU A 156 5.30 14.40 -13.33
CA GLU A 156 5.95 15.55 -13.97
C GLU A 156 7.44 15.30 -14.21
N GLN A 157 8.17 14.83 -13.19
CA GLN A 157 9.59 14.49 -13.33
C GLN A 157 9.84 13.39 -14.38
N GLN A 158 8.98 12.38 -14.44
CA GLN A 158 9.07 11.34 -15.47
C GLN A 158 8.81 11.90 -16.88
N ARG A 159 7.87 12.84 -17.03
CA ARG A 159 7.58 13.53 -18.30
C ARG A 159 8.74 14.41 -18.75
N GLU A 160 9.35 15.17 -17.84
CA GLU A 160 10.53 15.99 -18.13
C GLU A 160 11.71 15.16 -18.64
N LEU A 161 11.83 13.91 -18.17
CA LEU A 161 12.81 12.93 -18.63
C LEU A 161 12.43 12.23 -19.95
N GLY A 162 11.25 12.51 -20.51
CA GLY A 162 10.80 12.03 -21.83
C GLY A 162 10.18 10.63 -21.87
N LEU A 163 9.55 10.17 -20.78
CA LEU A 163 9.15 8.76 -20.59
C LEU A 163 7.62 8.45 -20.70
N TYR A 164 6.81 9.09 -21.60
CA TYR A 164 5.35 8.79 -21.74
C TYR A 164 4.78 8.57 -23.16
N GLN A 165 3.80 7.65 -23.24
CA GLN A 165 2.75 7.46 -24.27
C GLN A 165 1.34 7.51 -23.60
N GLU A 166 0.32 8.12 -24.22
CA GLU A 166 -1.03 8.35 -23.64
C GLU A 166 -2.07 7.26 -24.01
N HIS A 167 -3.05 6.98 -23.12
CA HIS A 167 -4.31 6.29 -23.46
C HIS A 167 -5.52 6.78 -22.61
N ASP A 168 -6.70 6.86 -23.23
CA ASP A 168 -7.88 7.66 -22.82
C ASP A 168 -9.14 6.78 -22.65
N GLY A 169 -9.95 6.92 -21.58
CA GLY A 169 -11.17 6.10 -21.40
C GLY A 169 -11.99 6.28 -20.11
N SER A 170 -12.70 7.40 -19.92
CA SER A 170 -13.22 7.83 -18.60
C SER A 170 -14.73 7.67 -18.31
N VAL A 171 -15.57 7.14 -19.21
CA VAL A 171 -17.05 7.22 -19.03
C VAL A 171 -17.71 5.94 -18.52
N GLN A 172 -17.09 4.77 -18.69
CA GLN A 172 -17.60 3.49 -18.14
C GLN A 172 -17.14 3.23 -16.69
N GLU A 173 -16.18 4.01 -16.21
CA GLU A 173 -15.47 3.82 -14.94
C GLU A 173 -16.33 4.23 -13.72
N LEU A 174 -17.13 5.28 -13.88
CA LEU A 174 -18.06 5.78 -12.86
C LEU A 174 -19.12 4.76 -12.42
N ALA A 175 -19.52 3.84 -13.30
CA ALA A 175 -20.49 2.79 -12.96
C ALA A 175 -19.86 1.61 -12.19
N ARG A 176 -18.54 1.39 -12.33
CA ARG A 176 -17.79 0.35 -11.61
C ARG A 176 -17.46 0.76 -10.16
N LEU A 177 -17.32 2.06 -9.89
CA LEU A 177 -17.09 2.62 -8.55
C LEU A 177 -18.10 2.11 -7.50
N HIS A 178 -19.38 1.97 -7.86
CA HIS A 178 -20.45 1.53 -6.93
C HIS A 178 -20.50 0.02 -6.67
N GLN A 179 -19.89 -0.80 -7.53
CA GLN A 179 -19.73 -2.23 -7.29
C GLN A 179 -18.50 -2.51 -6.41
N HIS A 180 -17.48 -1.64 -6.52
CA HIS A 180 -16.21 -1.75 -5.82
C HIS A 180 -16.33 -1.57 -4.31
N GLU A 181 -17.13 -0.61 -3.80
CA GLU A 181 -17.36 -0.46 -2.35
C GLU A 181 -17.82 -1.76 -1.68
N ARG A 182 -18.57 -2.62 -2.40
CA ARG A 182 -19.10 -3.87 -1.86
C ARG A 182 -18.04 -4.95 -1.69
N SER A 183 -17.09 -5.08 -2.62
CA SER A 183 -16.04 -6.09 -2.56
C SER A 183 -15.04 -5.87 -1.40
N TYR A 184 -14.81 -4.61 -1.00
CA TYR A 184 -13.92 -4.31 0.15
C TYR A 184 -14.57 -4.57 1.51
N ASP A 185 -15.90 -4.39 1.61
CA ASP A 185 -16.62 -4.79 2.82
C ASP A 185 -16.60 -6.32 3.00
N GLU A 186 -16.63 -7.07 1.90
CA GLU A 186 -16.47 -8.53 1.90
C GLU A 186 -15.06 -8.95 2.38
N ASP A 187 -13.99 -8.29 1.92
CA ASP A 187 -12.61 -8.55 2.40
C ASP A 187 -12.45 -8.27 3.91
N ARG A 188 -13.10 -7.20 4.40
CA ARG A 188 -13.10 -6.84 5.82
C ARG A 188 -13.91 -7.82 6.67
N GLU A 189 -14.99 -8.36 6.12
CA GLU A 189 -15.77 -9.43 6.75
C GLU A 189 -15.02 -10.75 6.80
N TYR A 190 -14.34 -11.12 5.72
CA TYR A 190 -13.49 -12.31 5.66
C TYR A 190 -12.39 -12.28 6.73
N GLN A 191 -11.71 -11.15 6.90
CA GLN A 191 -10.70 -10.98 7.95
C GLN A 191 -11.28 -11.04 9.36
N ARG A 192 -12.51 -10.55 9.57
CA ARG A 192 -13.22 -10.66 10.86
C ARG A 192 -13.66 -12.10 11.14
N GLN A 193 -14.07 -12.85 10.11
CA GLN A 193 -14.47 -14.24 10.24
C GLN A 193 -13.29 -15.14 10.60
N GLN A 194 -12.14 -14.97 9.93
CA GLN A 194 -10.88 -15.63 10.27
C GLN A 194 -10.41 -15.36 11.71
N GLN A 195 -10.64 -14.15 12.24
CA GLN A 195 -10.32 -13.83 13.63
C GLN A 195 -11.25 -14.54 14.63
N ARG A 196 -12.55 -14.68 14.30
CA ARG A 196 -13.52 -15.40 15.14
C ARG A 196 -13.23 -16.90 15.16
N GLU A 197 -12.97 -17.50 14.00
CA GLU A 197 -12.69 -18.93 13.91
C GLU A 197 -11.41 -19.31 14.70
N ARG A 198 -10.41 -18.43 14.73
CA ARG A 198 -9.22 -18.60 15.55
C ARG A 198 -9.48 -18.45 17.06
N SER A 199 -10.44 -17.63 17.48
CA SER A 199 -10.78 -17.50 18.90
C SER A 199 -11.61 -18.67 19.44
N TYR A 200 -12.41 -19.34 18.60
CA TYR A 200 -13.22 -20.50 18.99
C TYR A 200 -12.45 -21.84 19.03
N GLY A 201 -11.20 -21.86 18.54
CA GLY A 201 -10.37 -23.07 18.52
C GLY A 201 -9.59 -23.38 19.82
N TYR A 202 -9.72 -22.56 20.87
CA TYR A 202 -8.93 -22.69 22.11
C TYR A 202 -9.73 -23.17 23.34
N GLU A 203 -10.98 -23.63 23.17
CA GLU A 203 -11.82 -24.16 24.26
C GLU A 203 -12.26 -25.63 24.06
N ARG A 204 -11.38 -26.50 23.55
CA ARG A 204 -11.58 -27.96 23.66
C ARG A 204 -10.32 -28.67 24.10
#